data_AF-A0A2V7JUR3-F1
#
_entry.id   AF-A0A2V7JUR3-F1
#
_cell.length_a   1.000
_cell.length_b   1.000
_cell.length_c   1.000
_cell.angle_alpha   90.00
_cell.angle_beta   90.00
_cell.angle_gamma   90.00
#
_symmetry.space_group_name_H-M   'P 1'
#
loop_
_entity.id
_entity.type
_entity.pdbx_description
1 polymer ?
#
loop_
_entity_poly.entity_id
_entity_poly.type
_entity_poly.pdbx_seq_one_letter_code
_entity_poly.pdbx_strand_id
1 'polypeptide(L)'
;MPTLAKAVPVTEVPAADPDSARKHFESLLEFETDCWDVHASLEATARNFIVLDVRSPTQYSAGHVGGAENLPHRLISERTLAKYDPEIL
;
A
#
# COMPACT_ATOMS: atom_id res chain seq x y z
N MET A 1 30.92 -31.67 -9.27
CA MET A 1 30.36 -30.32 -9.07
C MET A 1 29.60 -29.98 -10.34
N PRO A 2 28.27 -29.79 -10.31
CA PRO A 2 27.56 -29.42 -11.52
C PRO A 2 28.04 -28.04 -11.94
N THR A 3 28.61 -27.96 -13.13
CA THR A 3 28.95 -26.71 -13.81
C THR A 3 27.66 -25.91 -13.92
N LEU A 4 27.59 -24.74 -13.25
CA LEU A 4 26.44 -23.84 -13.36
C LEU A 4 26.26 -23.50 -14.83
N ALA A 5 25.16 -23.99 -15.39
CA ALA A 5 24.84 -23.84 -16.80
C ALA A 5 24.51 -22.37 -17.11
N LYS A 6 24.79 -22.00 -18.37
CA LYS A 6 24.30 -20.86 -19.16
C LYS A 6 23.21 -20.04 -18.47
N ALA A 7 23.46 -18.73 -18.31
CA ALA A 7 22.56 -17.77 -17.66
C ALA A 7 21.07 -18.05 -17.99
N VAL A 8 20.29 -18.35 -16.97
CA VAL A 8 18.82 -18.44 -17.06
C VAL A 8 18.24 -17.05 -16.80
N PRO A 9 17.06 -16.69 -17.35
CA PRO A 9 16.50 -15.35 -17.20
C PRO A 9 16.39 -14.87 -15.73
N VAL A 10 16.19 -15.81 -14.80
CA VAL A 10 16.11 -15.55 -13.35
C VAL A 10 17.44 -15.09 -12.75
N THR A 11 18.57 -15.51 -13.32
CA THR A 11 19.92 -15.17 -12.84
C THR A 11 20.66 -14.23 -13.81
N GLU A 12 19.96 -13.68 -14.80
CA GLU A 12 20.54 -12.75 -15.78
C GLU A 12 20.89 -11.42 -15.11
N VAL A 13 20.05 -10.97 -14.18
CA VAL A 13 20.35 -9.84 -13.31
C VAL A 13 20.99 -10.36 -12.02
N PRO A 14 22.23 -9.95 -11.68
CA PRO A 14 22.84 -10.34 -10.41
C PRO A 14 22.02 -9.75 -9.25
N ALA A 15 22.00 -10.47 -8.13
CA ALA A 15 21.40 -9.94 -6.90
C ALA A 15 22.09 -8.62 -6.52
N ALA A 16 21.30 -7.65 -6.05
CA ALA A 16 21.83 -6.42 -5.47
C ALA A 16 22.68 -6.74 -4.24
N ASP A 17 23.63 -5.86 -3.91
CA ASP A 17 24.31 -5.96 -2.63
C ASP A 17 23.30 -5.77 -1.47
N PRO A 18 23.57 -6.34 -0.28
CA PRO A 18 22.61 -6.32 0.82
C PRO A 18 22.20 -4.93 1.28
N ASP A 19 23.06 -3.93 1.18
CA ASP A 19 22.78 -2.57 1.64
C ASP A 19 21.87 -1.84 0.65
N SER A 20 22.12 -2.00 -0.65
CA SER A 20 21.23 -1.50 -1.70
C SER A 20 19.85 -2.16 -1.65
N ALA A 21 19.79 -3.48 -1.43
CA ALA A 21 18.52 -4.19 -1.29
C ALA A 21 17.73 -3.70 -0.07
N ARG A 22 18.38 -3.57 1.08
CA ARG A 22 17.76 -3.05 2.30
C ARG A 22 17.19 -1.65 2.08
N LYS A 23 17.99 -0.73 1.54
CA LYS A 23 17.54 0.65 1.26
C LYS A 23 16.34 0.68 0.31
N HIS A 24 16.32 -0.18 -0.70
CA HIS A 24 15.20 -0.26 -1.63
C HIS A 24 13.91 -0.70 -0.94
N PHE A 25 13.95 -1.79 -0.17
CA PHE A 25 12.75 -2.32 0.49
C PHE A 25 12.29 -1.46 1.67
N GLU A 26 13.20 -0.85 2.43
CA GLU A 26 12.85 0.15 3.45
C GLU A 26 12.12 1.34 2.80
N SER A 27 12.62 1.83 1.67
CA SER A 27 11.96 2.93 0.95
C SER A 27 10.57 2.56 0.44
N LEU A 28 10.32 1.31 0.03
CA LEU A 28 8.97 0.88 -0.36
C LEU A 28 8.00 0.97 0.82
N LEU A 29 8.41 0.47 2.00
CA LEU A 29 7.59 0.48 3.22
C LEU A 29 7.25 1.88 3.74
N GLU A 30 7.99 2.92 3.33
CA GLU A 30 7.63 4.32 3.63
C GLU A 30 6.40 4.80 2.85
N PHE A 31 6.07 4.17 1.72
CA PHE A 31 5.01 4.63 0.81
C PHE A 31 3.83 3.67 0.69
N GLU A 32 3.95 2.44 1.20
CA GLU A 32 2.92 1.42 1.07
C GLU A 32 2.70 0.65 2.37
N THR A 33 1.50 0.07 2.50
CA THR A 33 1.11 -0.81 3.59
C THR A 33 0.33 -1.98 3.00
N ASP A 34 0.46 -3.16 3.61
CA ASP A 34 -0.19 -4.37 3.12
C ASP A 34 -1.61 -4.57 3.69
N CYS A 35 -2.29 -5.62 3.25
CA CYS A 35 -3.65 -5.91 3.73
C CYS A 35 -3.70 -6.41 5.18
N TRP A 36 -2.61 -6.97 5.70
CA TRP A 36 -2.55 -7.47 7.06
C TRP A 36 -2.38 -6.33 8.07
N ASP A 37 -1.49 -5.39 7.80
CA ASP A 37 -1.27 -4.19 8.61
C ASP A 37 -2.55 -3.34 8.65
N VAL A 38 -3.24 -3.17 7.52
CA VAL A 38 -4.54 -2.50 7.48
C VAL A 38 -5.58 -3.25 8.31
N HIS A 39 -5.68 -4.58 8.18
CA HIS A 39 -6.62 -5.38 8.97
C HIS A 39 -6.34 -5.26 10.47
N ALA A 40 -5.09 -5.49 10.89
CA ALA A 40 -4.69 -5.39 12.29
C ALA A 40 -4.95 -3.99 12.86
N SER A 41 -4.70 -2.94 12.08
CA SER A 41 -4.94 -1.55 12.49
C SER A 41 -6.42 -1.20 12.54
N LEU A 42 -7.26 -1.80 11.68
CA LEU A 42 -8.73 -1.65 11.76
C LEU A 42 -9.30 -2.34 13.00
N GLU A 43 -8.73 -3.45 13.48
CA GLU A 43 -9.14 -4.13 14.72
C GLU A 43 -8.68 -3.39 15.99
N ALA A 44 -7.74 -2.45 15.88
CA ALA A 44 -7.23 -1.68 17.02
C ALA A 44 -8.23 -0.60 17.48
N THR A 45 -8.25 -0.34 18.81
CA THR A 45 -9.13 0.67 19.43
C THR A 45 -8.75 2.11 19.05
N ALA A 46 -7.48 2.37 18.81
CA ALA A 46 -6.97 3.68 18.43
C ALA A 46 -6.62 3.68 16.94
N ARG A 47 -7.47 4.30 16.12
CA ARG A 47 -7.23 4.48 14.68
C ARG A 47 -6.77 5.91 14.44
N ASN A 48 -5.54 6.05 13.94
CA ASN A 48 -4.93 7.32 13.53
C ASN A 48 -4.78 7.41 12.00
N PHE A 49 -5.63 6.70 11.26
CA PHE A 49 -5.64 6.69 9.80
C PHE A 49 -7.06 6.48 9.28
N ILE A 50 -7.27 6.80 8.01
CA ILE A 50 -8.50 6.54 7.27
C ILE A 50 -8.21 5.66 6.06
N VAL A 51 -9.12 4.73 5.75
CA VAL A 51 -9.05 3.94 4.52
C VAL A 51 -9.99 4.56 3.49
N LEU A 52 -9.44 5.00 2.37
CA LEU A 52 -10.22 5.55 1.27
C LEU A 52 -10.33 4.53 0.13
N ASP A 53 -11.55 4.12 -0.17
CA ASP A 53 -11.82 3.41 -1.41
C ASP A 53 -11.99 4.45 -2.54
N VAL A 54 -10.96 4.57 -3.37
CA VAL A 54 -10.89 5.57 -4.44
C VAL A 54 -11.55 5.13 -5.74
N ARG A 55 -12.24 3.97 -5.75
CA ARG A 55 -12.96 3.45 -6.91
C ARG A 55 -14.33 4.13 -7.06
N SER A 56 -15.08 3.72 -8.08
CA SER A 56 -16.42 4.26 -8.33
C SER A 56 -17.41 3.90 -7.20
N PRO A 57 -18.44 4.73 -6.96
CA PRO A 57 -19.47 4.44 -5.96
C PRO A 57 -20.18 3.10 -6.19
N THR A 58 -20.35 2.69 -7.46
CA THR A 58 -20.95 1.41 -7.84
C THR A 58 -20.09 0.23 -7.39
N GLN A 59 -18.77 0.31 -7.58
CA GLN A 59 -17.84 -0.75 -7.14
C GLN A 59 -17.73 -0.80 -5.62
N TYR A 60 -17.70 0.36 -4.96
CA TYR A 60 -17.74 0.43 -3.51
C TYR A 60 -19.00 -0.22 -2.95
N SER A 61 -20.17 0.11 -3.51
CA SER A 61 -21.46 -0.44 -3.09
C SER A 61 -21.58 -1.95 -3.33
N ALA A 62 -20.93 -2.46 -4.38
CA ALA A 62 -20.87 -3.89 -4.66
C ALA A 62 -20.00 -4.68 -3.65
N GLY A 63 -19.02 -4.00 -3.03
CA GLY A 63 -18.17 -4.57 -1.98
C GLY A 63 -16.93 -3.71 -1.73
N HIS A 64 -16.64 -3.46 -0.46
CA HIS A 64 -15.50 -2.67 0.00
C HIS A 64 -14.98 -3.20 1.34
N VAL A 65 -13.80 -2.74 1.75
CA VAL A 65 -13.20 -3.07 3.05
C VAL A 65 -14.02 -2.42 4.16
N GLY A 66 -14.35 -3.17 5.22
CA GLY A 66 -15.10 -2.65 6.36
C GLY A 66 -14.38 -1.49 7.04
N GLY A 67 -15.07 -0.37 7.22
CA GLY A 67 -14.50 0.86 7.79
C GLY A 67 -13.86 1.81 6.77
N ALA A 68 -13.79 1.43 5.49
CA ALA A 68 -13.37 2.35 4.44
C ALA A 68 -14.47 3.38 4.10
N GLU A 69 -14.07 4.55 3.61
CA GLU A 69 -14.97 5.55 3.03
C GLU A 69 -14.77 5.63 1.51
N ASN A 70 -15.86 5.79 0.74
CA ASN A 70 -15.73 6.01 -0.70
C ASN A 70 -15.37 7.47 -1.00
N LEU A 71 -14.20 7.68 -1.60
CA LEU A 71 -13.80 8.97 -2.16
C LEU A 71 -13.18 8.73 -3.54
N PRO A 72 -14.00 8.67 -4.62
CA PRO A 72 -13.50 8.41 -5.97
C PRO A 72 -12.33 9.32 -6.32
N HIS A 73 -11.26 8.78 -6.90
CA HIS A 73 -9.99 9.49 -7.11
C HIS A 73 -10.16 10.89 -7.74
N ARG A 74 -11.09 11.05 -8.70
CA ARG A 74 -11.35 12.33 -9.38
C ARG A 74 -11.96 13.41 -8.50
N LEU A 75 -12.49 13.04 -7.32
CA LEU A 75 -13.08 13.95 -6.36
C LEU A 75 -12.10 14.35 -5.25
N ILE A 76 -10.92 13.72 -5.18
CA ILE A 76 -9.89 14.06 -4.19
C ILE A 76 -9.43 15.50 -4.45
N SER A 77 -9.73 16.36 -3.49
CA SER A 77 -9.41 17.78 -3.47
C SER A 77 -9.27 18.26 -2.03
N GLU A 78 -8.62 19.40 -1.82
CA GLU A 78 -8.52 20.05 -0.51
C GLU A 78 -9.88 20.16 0.18
N ARG A 79 -10.89 20.66 -0.54
CA ARG A 79 -12.27 20.81 -0.02
C ARG A 79 -12.88 19.49 0.45
N THR A 80 -12.67 18.39 -0.27
CA THR A 80 -13.22 17.08 0.10
C THR A 80 -12.45 16.41 1.22
N LEU A 81 -11.16 16.72 1.37
CA LEU A 81 -10.32 16.20 2.45
C LEU A 81 -10.50 17.01 3.74
N ALA A 82 -10.91 18.28 3.67
CA ALA A 82 -11.11 19.16 4.82
C ALA A 82 -12.13 18.67 5.88
N LYS A 83 -12.86 17.58 5.61
CA LYS A 83 -13.74 16.93 6.59
C LYS A 83 -13.00 15.97 7.54
N TYR A 84 -11.77 15.57 7.20
CA TYR A 84 -10.95 14.69 8.04
C TYR A 84 -10.05 15.55 8.95
N ASP A 85 -9.65 14.97 10.09
CA ASP A 85 -8.74 15.62 11.03
C ASP A 85 -7.37 15.87 10.34
N PRO A 86 -6.83 17.09 10.35
CA PRO A 86 -5.51 17.40 9.80
C PRO A 86 -4.37 16.59 10.42
N GLU A 87 -4.50 16.10 11.65
CA GLU A 87 -3.49 15.24 12.29
C GLU A 87 -3.57 13.78 11.80
N ILE A 88 -4.62 13.42 11.04
CA ILE A 88 -4.82 12.10 10.43
C ILE A 88 -4.49 12.12 8.91
N LEU A 89 -4.49 13.30 8.28
CA LEU A 89 -4.15 13.51 6.86
C LEU A 89 -2.66 13.80 6.66
#